data_AF-A0A497LHV5-F1
#
_entry.id   AF-A0A497LHV5-F1
#
_cell.length_a   1.000
_cell.length_b   1.000
_cell.length_c   1.000
_cell.angle_alpha   90.00
_cell.angle_beta   90.00
_cell.angle_gamma   90.00
#
_symmetry.space_group_name_H-M   'P 1'
#
loop_
_entity.id
_entity.type
_entity.pdbx_description
1 polymer ?
#
loop_
_entity_poly.entity_id
_entity_poly.type
_entity_poly.pdbx_seq_one_letter_code
_entity_poly.pdbx_strand_id
1 'polypeptide(L)'
;PQELGLFAYKEAKKLGLEHCAVINAHNSTDGAMNLRMVLDKLKAVGAKSLTEAFSSRRLPFKIGAAAVMPEEFSLEDGMGPGGITVFVIEVGEQKASYVVIDGNNMVSGLREKIISAVQALGIDECEVFTTDTHAVNAIVRNRRGYHPVGEVMDHEKLIEYIKKTALSALSRLTRVKVSCRSITVPKVKVIGAERLETLCLLTDKVLQKAKRLIIPVFGTAGFLLILYLMFI
;
A
#
# COMPACT_ATOMS: atom_id res chain seq x y z
N PRO A 1 -2.80 -7.62 -9.02
CA PRO A 1 -3.16 -9.06 -9.15
C PRO A 1 -1.95 -9.93 -9.52
N GLN A 2 -1.81 -11.10 -8.90
CA GLN A 2 -0.64 -11.99 -9.12
C GLN A 2 -0.47 -12.41 -10.58
N GLU A 3 -1.57 -12.65 -11.30
CA GLU A 3 -1.53 -13.02 -12.72
C GLU A 3 -0.87 -11.95 -13.60
N LEU A 4 -1.14 -10.66 -13.33
CA LEU A 4 -0.52 -9.56 -14.07
C LEU A 4 0.99 -9.49 -13.80
N GLY A 5 1.40 -9.75 -12.55
CA GLY A 5 2.81 -9.85 -12.17
C GLY A 5 3.53 -10.98 -12.91
N LEU A 6 2.92 -12.16 -12.95
CA LEU A 6 3.47 -13.32 -13.66
C LEU A 6 3.54 -13.07 -15.17
N PHE A 7 2.53 -12.42 -15.74
CA PHE A 7 2.52 -12.01 -17.14
C PHE A 7 3.67 -11.06 -17.45
N ALA A 8 3.80 -9.96 -16.71
CA ALA A 8 4.85 -8.96 -16.93
C ALA A 8 6.26 -9.59 -16.80
N TYR A 9 6.45 -10.52 -15.86
CA TYR A 9 7.70 -11.26 -15.73
C TYR A 9 8.00 -12.14 -16.96
N LYS A 10 7.00 -12.84 -17.49
CA LYS A 10 7.15 -13.66 -18.71
C LYS A 10 7.49 -12.79 -19.92
N GLU A 11 6.81 -11.66 -20.10
CA GLU A 11 7.07 -10.72 -21.20
C GLU A 11 8.47 -10.10 -21.09
N ALA A 12 8.88 -9.65 -19.90
CA ALA A 12 10.22 -9.13 -19.68
C ALA A 12 11.31 -10.18 -20.03
N LYS A 13 11.10 -11.45 -19.64
CA LYS A 13 12.02 -12.54 -19.98
C LYS A 13 12.10 -12.79 -21.50
N LYS A 14 10.98 -12.70 -22.24
CA LYS A 14 10.98 -12.81 -23.71
C LYS A 14 11.81 -11.72 -24.39
N LEU A 15 11.84 -10.52 -23.81
CA LEU A 15 12.66 -9.40 -24.27
C LEU A 15 14.14 -9.53 -23.87
N GLY A 16 14.52 -10.53 -23.08
CA GLY A 16 15.89 -10.71 -22.60
C GLY A 16 16.24 -9.89 -21.36
N LEU A 17 15.25 -9.36 -20.62
CA LEU A 17 15.48 -8.75 -19.32
C LEU A 17 15.68 -9.83 -18.25
N GLU A 18 16.78 -9.75 -17.52
CA GLU A 18 17.11 -10.70 -16.43
C GLU A 18 16.22 -10.48 -15.19
N HIS A 19 15.84 -9.22 -14.94
CA HIS A 19 15.08 -8.82 -13.76
C HIS A 19 13.90 -7.93 -14.15
N CYS A 20 12.75 -8.19 -13.54
CA CYS A 20 11.53 -7.40 -13.66
C CYS A 20 10.84 -7.37 -12.30
N ALA A 21 10.55 -6.16 -11.81
CA ALA A 21 9.81 -5.94 -10.58
C ALA A 21 8.47 -5.30 -10.93
N VAL A 22 7.38 -5.87 -10.41
CA VAL A 22 6.03 -5.32 -10.57
C VAL A 22 5.62 -4.71 -9.25
N ILE A 23 5.36 -3.41 -9.27
CA ILE A 23 5.02 -2.63 -8.09
C ILE A 23 3.50 -2.41 -8.09
N ASN A 24 2.85 -2.81 -7.00
CA ASN A 24 1.46 -2.44 -6.74
C ASN A 24 1.45 -1.18 -5.88
N ALA A 25 0.85 -0.10 -6.37
CA ALA A 25 0.89 1.19 -5.69
C ALA A 25 0.00 1.28 -4.45
N HIS A 26 -1.03 0.43 -4.37
CA HIS A 26 -1.90 0.33 -3.19
C HIS A 26 -2.48 1.69 -2.74
N ASN A 27 -2.94 2.53 -3.67
CA ASN A 27 -3.40 3.91 -3.41
C ASN A 27 -4.89 4.13 -3.68
N SER A 28 -5.75 3.15 -3.45
CA SER A 28 -7.18 3.36 -3.69
C SER A 28 -8.03 2.60 -2.71
N THR A 29 -8.91 3.35 -2.05
CA THR A 29 -9.98 2.84 -1.20
C THR A 29 -11.29 2.64 -1.96
N ASP A 30 -11.37 3.06 -3.23
CA ASP A 30 -12.61 3.10 -3.99
C ASP A 30 -12.95 1.75 -4.62
N GLY A 31 -13.84 1.05 -3.93
CA GLY A 31 -14.76 0.06 -4.50
C GLY A 31 -14.13 -1.17 -5.16
N ALA A 32 -14.99 -2.15 -5.45
CA ALA A 32 -14.59 -3.33 -6.19
C ALA A 32 -14.54 -2.98 -7.68
N MET A 33 -13.34 -2.77 -8.23
CA MET A 33 -13.15 -2.75 -9.69
C MET A 33 -13.32 -4.17 -10.24
N ASN A 34 -14.07 -4.31 -11.35
CA ASN A 34 -14.10 -5.57 -12.07
C ASN A 34 -12.79 -5.78 -12.82
N LEU A 35 -11.83 -6.39 -12.14
CA LEU A 35 -10.48 -6.62 -12.66
C LEU A 35 -10.49 -7.37 -14.00
N ARG A 36 -11.44 -8.29 -14.22
CA ARG A 36 -11.51 -9.06 -15.48
C ARG A 36 -11.70 -8.15 -16.69
N MET A 37 -12.41 -7.04 -16.54
CA MET A 37 -12.68 -6.11 -17.64
C MET A 37 -11.46 -5.26 -18.03
N VAL A 38 -10.49 -5.10 -17.12
CA VAL A 38 -9.34 -4.21 -17.31
C VAL A 38 -8.04 -4.99 -17.48
N LEU A 39 -8.01 -6.26 -17.08
CA LEU A 39 -6.81 -7.09 -17.05
C LEU A 39 -6.09 -7.16 -18.41
N ASP A 40 -6.82 -7.39 -19.50
CA ASP A 40 -6.21 -7.49 -20.83
C ASP A 40 -5.64 -6.16 -21.31
N LYS A 41 -6.29 -5.04 -20.96
CA LYS A 41 -5.77 -3.69 -21.23
C LYS A 41 -4.49 -3.44 -20.44
N LEU A 42 -4.45 -3.82 -19.16
CA LEU A 42 -3.25 -3.69 -18.34
C LEU A 42 -2.10 -4.57 -18.85
N LYS A 43 -2.39 -5.80 -19.29
CA LYS A 43 -1.40 -6.68 -19.93
C LYS A 43 -0.85 -6.04 -21.20
N ALA A 44 -1.71 -5.52 -22.06
CA ALA A 44 -1.30 -4.86 -23.30
C ALA A 44 -0.42 -3.62 -23.05
N VAL A 45 -0.85 -2.73 -22.13
CA VAL A 45 -0.06 -1.55 -21.74
C VAL A 45 1.25 -1.95 -21.11
N GLY A 46 1.26 -2.90 -20.18
CA GLY A 46 2.48 -3.39 -19.54
C GLY A 46 3.49 -3.98 -20.52
N ALA A 47 3.04 -4.80 -21.48
CA ALA A 47 3.90 -5.36 -22.52
C ALA A 47 4.48 -4.28 -23.43
N LYS A 48 3.66 -3.27 -23.80
CA LYS A 48 4.11 -2.12 -24.58
C LYS A 48 5.17 -1.31 -23.82
N SER A 49 4.92 -0.97 -22.55
CA SER A 49 5.85 -0.22 -21.70
C SER A 49 7.18 -0.96 -21.52
N LEU A 50 7.15 -2.29 -21.35
CA LEU A 50 8.39 -3.10 -21.28
C LEU A 50 9.18 -3.06 -22.59
N THR A 51 8.50 -3.13 -23.72
CA THR A 51 9.14 -3.07 -25.04
C THR A 51 9.78 -1.70 -25.27
N GLU A 52 9.06 -0.62 -24.98
CA GLU A 52 9.57 0.76 -25.09
C GLU A 52 10.74 1.00 -24.15
N ALA A 53 10.67 0.55 -22.90
CA ALA A 53 11.76 0.66 -21.93
C ALA A 53 13.00 -0.12 -22.38
N PHE A 54 12.83 -1.31 -22.97
CA PHE A 54 13.94 -2.12 -23.48
C PHE A 54 14.62 -1.48 -24.70
N SER A 55 13.85 -0.92 -25.62
CA SER A 55 14.35 -0.24 -26.82
C SER A 55 14.90 1.16 -26.55
N SER A 56 14.66 1.72 -25.37
CA SER A 56 15.13 3.05 -25.00
C SER A 56 16.64 3.11 -24.80
N ARG A 57 17.23 4.26 -25.16
CA ARG A 57 18.66 4.52 -24.96
C ARG A 57 19.00 4.52 -23.47
N ARG A 58 19.97 3.71 -23.07
CA ARG A 58 20.50 3.69 -21.70
C ARG A 58 21.45 4.87 -21.49
N LEU A 59 21.21 5.64 -20.45
CA LEU A 59 22.04 6.77 -20.03
C LEU A 59 22.52 6.57 -18.59
N PRO A 60 23.66 7.18 -18.19
CA PRO A 60 23.99 7.28 -16.77
C PRO A 60 22.87 7.99 -16.02
N PHE A 61 22.62 7.57 -14.79
CA PHE A 61 21.57 8.13 -13.95
C PHE A 61 22.10 8.53 -12.58
N LYS A 62 21.39 9.46 -11.94
CA LYS A 62 21.61 9.84 -10.55
C LYS A 62 20.40 9.45 -9.72
N ILE A 63 20.63 9.16 -8.45
CA ILE A 63 19.57 8.97 -7.47
C ILE A 63 19.84 9.85 -6.27
N GLY A 64 18.80 10.48 -5.76
CA GLY A 64 18.75 11.16 -4.48
C GLY A 64 17.59 10.63 -3.67
N ALA A 65 17.76 10.52 -2.35
CA ALA A 65 16.74 9.99 -1.46
C ALA A 65 16.69 10.78 -0.15
N ALA A 66 15.50 10.88 0.40
CA ALA A 66 15.26 11.45 1.72
C ALA A 66 14.05 10.77 2.36
N ALA A 67 14.03 10.75 3.70
CA ALA A 67 12.91 10.27 4.47
C ALA A 67 12.63 11.21 5.64
N VAL A 68 11.37 11.25 6.07
CA VAL A 68 10.91 12.02 7.23
C VAL A 68 9.82 11.25 7.97
N MET A 69 9.81 11.35 9.29
CA MET A 69 8.67 10.95 10.11
C MET A 69 7.95 12.22 10.57
N PRO A 70 6.78 12.55 10.02
CA PRO A 70 5.96 13.67 10.51
C PRO A 70 5.64 13.49 12.00
N GLU A 71 5.81 14.55 12.80
CA GLU A 71 5.59 14.47 14.25
C GLU A 71 4.10 14.36 14.61
N GLU A 72 3.22 14.89 13.75
CA GLU A 72 1.79 14.99 14.04
C GLU A 72 0.96 13.81 13.56
N PHE A 73 1.54 12.86 12.80
CA PHE A 73 0.81 11.71 12.27
C PHE A 73 1.24 10.44 12.98
N SER A 74 0.30 9.82 13.70
CA SER A 74 0.53 8.58 14.44
C SER A 74 0.03 7.34 13.68
N LEU A 75 0.17 6.18 14.33
CA LEU A 75 -0.42 4.92 13.85
C LEU A 75 -1.95 5.02 13.77
N GLU A 76 -2.57 5.69 14.74
CA GLU A 76 -4.01 5.94 14.77
C GLU A 76 -4.44 6.76 13.55
N ASP A 77 -3.65 7.75 13.12
CA ASP A 77 -3.95 8.56 11.94
C ASP A 77 -3.75 7.83 10.60
N GLY A 78 -3.09 6.67 10.63
CA GLY A 78 -2.79 5.86 9.46
C GLY A 78 -1.36 5.97 8.93
N MET A 79 -0.43 6.57 9.69
CA MET A 79 1.00 6.64 9.36
C MET A 79 1.78 5.54 10.10
N GLY A 80 2.44 4.68 9.34
CA GLY A 80 3.35 3.66 9.87
C GLY A 80 4.70 4.25 10.33
N PRO A 81 5.51 3.44 11.04
CA PRO A 81 6.78 3.89 11.61
C PRO A 81 7.87 4.23 10.57
N GLY A 82 7.65 3.89 9.29
CA GLY A 82 8.52 4.23 8.18
C GLY A 82 8.30 5.64 7.63
N GLY A 83 7.24 6.35 8.04
CA GLY A 83 6.97 7.72 7.64
C GLY A 83 6.87 7.90 6.12
N ILE A 84 7.47 8.98 5.60
CA ILE A 84 7.46 9.33 4.18
C ILE A 84 8.86 9.21 3.63
N THR A 85 9.04 8.46 2.55
CA THR A 85 10.31 8.36 1.81
C THR A 85 10.12 8.84 0.39
N VAL A 86 11.02 9.68 -0.10
CA VAL A 86 11.02 10.16 -1.49
C VAL A 86 12.34 9.79 -2.16
N PHE A 87 12.26 9.19 -3.34
CA PHE A 87 13.39 8.96 -4.23
C PHE A 87 13.22 9.82 -5.48
N VAL A 88 14.29 10.48 -5.92
CA VAL A 88 14.33 11.16 -7.22
C VAL A 88 15.40 10.51 -8.06
N ILE A 89 15.02 10.13 -9.28
CA ILE A 89 15.89 9.53 -10.28
C ILE A 89 16.03 10.52 -11.44
N GLU A 90 17.27 10.88 -11.77
CA GLU A 90 17.59 11.75 -12.92
C GLU A 90 18.27 10.92 -14.00
N VAL A 91 17.68 10.87 -15.20
CA VAL A 91 18.23 10.20 -16.38
C VAL A 91 18.29 11.20 -17.53
N GLY A 92 19.50 11.64 -17.89
CA GLY A 92 19.64 12.76 -18.83
C GLY A 92 19.07 14.05 -18.23
N GLU A 93 18.06 14.63 -18.88
CA GLU A 93 17.39 15.86 -18.43
C GLU A 93 16.11 15.59 -17.62
N GLN A 94 15.57 14.37 -17.69
CA GLN A 94 14.33 13.98 -17.06
C GLN A 94 14.54 13.55 -15.61
N LYS A 95 13.67 14.03 -14.72
CA LYS A 95 13.59 13.67 -13.30
C LYS A 95 12.26 12.99 -13.00
N ALA A 96 12.34 11.78 -12.45
CA ALA A 96 11.19 11.03 -11.97
C ALA A 96 11.26 10.87 -10.45
N SER A 97 10.16 11.13 -9.75
CA SER A 97 10.05 10.97 -8.30
C SER A 97 9.13 9.83 -7.91
N TYR A 98 9.53 9.08 -6.90
CA TYR A 98 8.73 8.05 -6.25
C TYR A 98 8.51 8.46 -4.78
N VAL A 99 7.27 8.78 -4.42
CA VAL A 99 6.86 9.11 -3.05
C VAL A 99 6.25 7.87 -2.41
N VAL A 100 6.88 7.33 -1.39
CA VAL A 100 6.40 6.16 -0.64
C VAL A 100 5.98 6.63 0.74
N ILE A 101 4.70 6.44 1.07
CA ILE A 101 4.14 6.74 2.38
C ILE A 101 3.94 5.42 3.12
N ASP A 102 4.57 5.26 4.27
CA ASP A 102 4.36 4.12 5.12
C ASP A 102 2.97 4.21 5.73
N GLY A 103 2.04 3.42 5.21
CA GLY A 103 0.63 3.53 5.50
C GLY A 103 -0.13 2.46 4.73
N ASN A 104 -1.44 2.43 4.90
CA ASN A 104 -2.29 1.48 4.20
C ASN A 104 -3.33 2.24 3.38
N ASN A 105 -3.37 2.02 2.07
CA ASN A 105 -4.29 2.69 1.15
C ASN A 105 -4.21 4.23 1.21
N MET A 106 -4.88 4.89 0.28
CA MET A 106 -4.93 6.35 0.21
C MET A 106 -6.33 6.79 -0.19
N VAL A 107 -6.80 7.91 0.38
CA VAL A 107 -8.07 8.51 -0.04
C VAL A 107 -8.00 9.02 -1.47
N SER A 108 -9.09 8.84 -2.22
CA SER A 108 -9.17 9.23 -3.62
C SER A 108 -8.95 10.73 -3.82
N GLY A 109 -8.23 11.09 -4.89
CA GLY A 109 -7.89 12.48 -5.22
C GLY A 109 -6.68 13.04 -4.48
N LEU A 110 -6.24 12.44 -3.37
CA LEU A 110 -5.03 12.90 -2.66
C LEU A 110 -3.76 12.60 -3.47
N ARG A 111 -3.71 11.45 -4.16
CA ARG A 111 -2.59 11.06 -5.01
C ARG A 111 -2.28 12.14 -6.06
N GLU A 112 -3.30 12.62 -6.75
CA GLU A 112 -3.18 13.62 -7.83
C GLU A 112 -2.71 14.97 -7.29
N LYS A 113 -3.17 15.36 -6.09
CA LYS A 113 -2.70 16.57 -5.39
C LYS A 113 -1.21 16.47 -5.04
N ILE A 114 -0.77 15.32 -4.52
CA ILE A 114 0.64 15.07 -4.20
C ILE A 114 1.50 15.13 -5.46
N ILE A 115 1.10 14.44 -6.53
CA ILE A 115 1.81 14.45 -7.82
C ILE A 115 1.99 15.89 -8.33
N SER A 116 0.89 16.65 -8.37
CA SER A 116 0.91 18.05 -8.83
C SER A 116 1.85 18.91 -7.99
N ALA A 117 1.83 18.72 -6.67
CA ALA A 117 2.67 19.47 -5.74
C ALA A 117 4.17 19.15 -5.88
N VAL A 118 4.52 17.89 -6.19
CA VAL A 118 5.90 17.46 -6.43
C VAL A 118 6.38 17.91 -7.81
N GLN A 119 5.56 17.80 -8.85
CA GLN A 119 5.92 18.25 -10.20
C GLN A 119 6.18 19.76 -10.26
N ALA A 120 5.45 20.55 -9.46
CA ALA A 120 5.68 21.99 -9.31
C ALA A 120 7.09 22.36 -8.79
N LEU A 121 7.87 21.38 -8.31
CA LEU A 121 9.28 21.57 -7.88
C LEU A 121 10.29 21.38 -9.03
N GLY A 122 9.83 21.21 -10.27
CA GLY A 122 10.69 20.95 -11.43
C GLY A 122 11.06 19.47 -11.61
N ILE A 123 10.20 18.58 -11.13
CA ILE A 123 10.25 17.13 -11.35
C ILE A 123 9.26 16.82 -12.47
N ASP A 124 9.69 16.09 -13.51
CA ASP A 124 8.88 15.85 -14.71
C ASP A 124 7.79 14.81 -14.46
N GLU A 125 8.17 13.69 -13.82
CA GLU A 125 7.27 12.57 -13.54
C GLU A 125 7.21 12.28 -12.05
N CYS A 126 6.02 11.97 -11.53
CA CYS A 126 5.87 11.61 -10.13
C CYS A 126 4.86 10.48 -9.95
N GLU A 127 5.22 9.50 -9.14
CA GLU A 127 4.32 8.45 -8.69
C GLU A 127 4.32 8.37 -7.17
N VAL A 128 3.17 8.06 -6.60
CA VAL A 128 2.94 7.94 -5.15
C VAL A 128 2.59 6.50 -4.85
N PHE A 129 2.95 6.00 -3.68
CA PHE A 129 2.73 4.62 -3.24
C PHE A 129 2.42 4.64 -1.74
N THR A 130 1.59 3.69 -1.30
CA THR A 130 1.61 3.26 0.10
C THR A 130 2.31 1.93 0.24
N THR A 131 2.89 1.67 1.40
CA THR A 131 3.56 0.40 1.70
C THR A 131 2.60 -0.76 1.93
N ASP A 132 1.30 -0.46 2.09
CA ASP A 132 0.30 -1.40 2.63
C ASP A 132 0.78 -1.98 3.98
N THR A 133 1.31 -1.11 4.83
CA THR A 133 1.80 -1.53 6.14
C THR A 133 0.62 -1.97 6.99
N HIS A 134 0.60 -3.25 7.37
CA HIS A 134 -0.38 -3.75 8.33
C HIS A 134 -0.09 -3.31 9.77
N ALA A 135 0.95 -2.50 10.01
CA ALA A 135 1.25 -1.92 11.31
C ALA A 135 0.16 -0.96 11.81
N VAL A 136 -0.59 -0.33 10.90
CA VAL A 136 -1.71 0.57 11.24
C VAL A 136 -3.05 -0.16 11.37
N ASN A 137 -3.08 -1.47 11.08
CA ASN A 137 -4.31 -2.25 11.09
C ASN A 137 -4.74 -2.64 12.51
N ALA A 138 -6.05 -2.69 12.73
CA ALA A 138 -6.69 -3.02 14.00
C ALA A 138 -6.34 -2.06 15.16
N ILE A 139 -5.95 -0.83 14.83
CA ILE A 139 -5.64 0.23 15.80
C ILE A 139 -6.90 1.04 16.15
N VAL A 140 -7.73 1.38 15.15
CA VAL A 140 -8.91 2.22 15.35
C VAL A 140 -10.22 1.42 15.21
N ARG A 141 -11.25 1.83 15.95
CA ARG A 141 -12.56 1.16 16.01
C ARG A 141 -13.50 1.62 14.89
N ASN A 142 -13.03 1.59 13.65
CA ASN A 142 -13.85 1.87 12.47
C ASN A 142 -14.12 0.58 11.66
N ARG A 143 -14.89 0.68 10.58
CA ARG A 143 -15.25 -0.49 9.75
C ARG A 143 -14.04 -1.21 9.14
N ARG A 144 -12.94 -0.49 8.88
CA ARG A 144 -11.70 -1.03 8.28
C ARG A 144 -10.65 -1.45 9.33
N GLY A 145 -10.77 -0.97 10.56
CA GLY A 145 -9.76 -1.16 11.61
C GLY A 145 -8.54 -0.22 11.50
N TYR A 146 -8.51 0.68 10.52
CA TYR A 146 -7.44 1.66 10.26
C TYR A 146 -7.97 2.86 9.46
N HIS A 147 -7.24 3.96 9.47
CA HIS A 147 -7.48 5.11 8.61
C HIS A 147 -6.57 5.05 7.38
N PRO A 148 -7.10 5.09 6.14
CA PRO A 148 -6.28 5.25 4.95
C PRO A 148 -5.49 6.57 4.98
N VAL A 149 -4.35 6.62 4.28
CA VAL A 149 -3.55 7.84 4.20
C VAL A 149 -4.41 8.99 3.67
N GLY A 150 -4.51 10.05 4.48
CA GLY A 150 -5.32 11.24 4.17
C GLY A 150 -6.78 11.20 4.63
N GLU A 151 -7.26 10.15 5.30
CA GLU A 151 -8.65 10.12 5.78
C GLU A 151 -8.88 11.08 6.95
N VAL A 152 -7.95 11.10 7.92
CA VAL A 152 -8.00 12.00 9.09
C VAL A 152 -6.80 12.94 9.17
N MET A 153 -5.83 12.78 8.27
CA MET A 153 -4.63 13.64 8.19
C MET A 153 -4.94 14.97 7.50
N ASP A 154 -4.27 16.03 7.95
CA ASP A 154 -4.24 17.31 7.24
C ASP A 154 -3.47 17.17 5.90
N HIS A 155 -4.17 17.39 4.78
CA HIS A 155 -3.59 17.23 3.45
C HIS A 155 -2.52 18.27 3.14
N GLU A 156 -2.67 19.50 3.63
CA GLU A 156 -1.70 20.57 3.37
C GLU A 156 -0.39 20.28 4.07
N LYS A 157 -0.45 19.87 5.35
CA LYS A 157 0.73 19.44 6.12
C LYS A 157 1.41 18.23 5.48
N LEU A 158 0.64 17.21 5.11
CA LEU A 158 1.18 16.01 4.46
C LEU A 158 1.93 16.37 3.17
N ILE A 159 1.32 17.21 2.32
CA ILE A 159 1.93 17.67 1.07
C ILE A 159 3.18 18.52 1.36
N GLU A 160 3.18 19.35 2.40
CA GLU A 160 4.34 20.14 2.80
C GLU A 160 5.53 19.24 3.19
N TYR A 161 5.29 18.20 4.01
CA TYR A 161 6.32 17.21 4.35
C TYR A 161 6.86 16.51 3.11
N ILE A 162 6.00 16.11 2.17
CA ILE A 162 6.41 15.48 0.91
C ILE A 162 7.26 16.44 0.08
N LYS A 163 6.87 17.71 -0.08
CA LYS A 163 7.63 18.71 -0.83
C LYS A 163 9.01 18.95 -0.23
N LYS A 164 9.09 19.12 1.10
CA LYS A 164 10.38 19.29 1.81
C LYS A 164 11.28 18.07 1.62
N THR A 165 10.71 16.87 1.70
CA THR A 165 11.44 15.61 1.50
C THR A 165 11.90 15.46 0.05
N ALA A 166 11.07 15.82 -0.92
CA ALA A 166 11.43 15.82 -2.34
C ALA A 166 12.57 16.81 -2.66
N LEU A 167 12.54 18.02 -2.10
CA LEU A 167 13.65 18.99 -2.21
C LEU A 167 14.94 18.44 -1.58
N SER A 168 14.83 17.77 -0.43
CA SER A 168 15.99 17.12 0.19
C SER A 168 16.54 15.99 -0.68
N ALA A 169 15.69 15.16 -1.28
CA ALA A 169 16.09 14.13 -2.23
C ALA A 169 16.78 14.74 -3.47
N LEU A 170 16.23 15.82 -4.05
CA LEU A 170 16.84 16.55 -5.17
C LEU A 170 18.25 17.05 -4.84
N SER A 171 18.45 17.62 -3.64
CA SER A 171 19.76 18.13 -3.21
C SER A 171 20.84 17.04 -3.04
N ARG A 172 20.43 15.76 -2.99
CA ARG A 172 21.30 14.60 -2.77
C ARG A 172 21.50 13.75 -4.02
N LEU A 173 21.17 14.26 -5.21
CA LEU A 173 21.37 13.55 -6.47
C LEU A 173 22.85 13.24 -6.70
N THR A 174 23.17 11.95 -6.69
CA THR A 174 24.53 11.46 -6.96
C THR A 174 24.51 10.35 -8.01
N ARG A 175 25.57 10.23 -8.80
CA ARG A 175 25.70 9.15 -9.79
C ARG A 175 25.80 7.82 -9.07
N VAL A 176 24.99 6.85 -9.49
CA VAL A 176 24.95 5.52 -8.87
C VAL A 176 25.07 4.42 -9.91
N LYS A 177 25.39 3.21 -9.42
CA LYS A 177 25.24 1.96 -10.17
C LYS A 177 24.21 1.11 -9.43
N VAL A 178 23.36 0.42 -10.18
CA VAL A 178 22.35 -0.48 -9.62
C VAL A 178 22.70 -1.90 -9.99
N SER A 179 22.50 -2.82 -9.05
CA SER A 179 22.53 -4.26 -9.26
C SER A 179 21.26 -4.83 -8.65
N CYS A 180 20.66 -5.82 -9.32
CA CYS A 180 19.50 -6.54 -8.82
C CYS A 180 19.90 -8.00 -8.58
N ARG A 181 19.35 -8.60 -7.53
CA ARG A 181 19.52 -10.02 -7.25
C ARG A 181 18.20 -10.59 -6.76
N SER A 182 17.77 -11.67 -7.40
CA SER A 182 16.63 -12.47 -6.95
C SER A 182 17.15 -13.66 -6.15
N ILE A 183 16.55 -13.90 -4.99
CA ILE A 183 16.89 -15.04 -4.12
C ILE A 183 15.60 -15.81 -3.82
N THR A 184 15.63 -17.11 -4.04
CA THR A 184 14.56 -18.01 -3.59
C THR A 184 14.87 -18.49 -2.19
N VAL A 185 14.01 -18.18 -1.22
CA VAL A 185 14.11 -18.70 0.15
C VAL A 185 13.32 -20.01 0.22
N PRO A 186 14.00 -21.19 0.29
CA PRO A 186 13.30 -22.46 0.33
C PRO A 186 12.66 -22.69 1.70
N LYS A 187 11.62 -23.53 1.75
CA LYS A 187 11.02 -24.05 3.00
C LYS A 187 10.45 -22.98 3.95
N VAL A 188 10.03 -21.82 3.44
CA VAL A 188 9.25 -20.86 4.23
C VAL A 188 7.92 -21.52 4.62
N LYS A 189 7.69 -21.68 5.92
CA LYS A 189 6.42 -22.21 6.44
C LYS A 189 5.43 -21.06 6.51
N VAL A 190 4.37 -21.15 5.70
CA VAL A 190 3.23 -20.24 5.75
C VAL A 190 1.99 -20.98 6.24
N ILE A 191 1.02 -20.25 6.78
CA ILE A 191 -0.32 -20.80 7.00
C ILE A 191 -0.93 -21.01 5.61
N GLY A 192 -0.99 -22.26 5.16
CA GLY A 192 -1.58 -22.61 3.88
C GLY A 192 -3.09 -22.26 3.82
N ALA A 193 -3.62 -22.14 2.60
CA ALA A 193 -5.00 -21.73 2.36
C ALA A 193 -6.02 -22.56 3.18
N GLU A 194 -5.85 -23.88 3.23
CA GLU A 194 -6.73 -24.79 3.99
C GLU A 194 -6.75 -24.49 5.50
N ARG A 195 -5.58 -24.19 6.08
CA ARG A 195 -5.47 -23.87 7.51
C ARG A 195 -6.08 -22.50 7.82
N LEU A 196 -5.91 -21.55 6.91
CA LEU A 196 -6.53 -20.23 7.02
C LEU A 196 -8.06 -20.34 6.92
N GLU A 197 -8.57 -21.12 5.97
CA GLU A 197 -10.00 -21.41 5.82
C GLU A 197 -10.57 -22.08 7.07
N THR A 198 -9.85 -23.06 7.62
CA THR A 198 -10.25 -23.74 8.86
C THR A 198 -10.35 -22.75 10.03
N LEU A 199 -9.40 -21.82 10.19
CA LEU A 199 -9.45 -20.78 11.22
C LEU A 199 -10.67 -19.86 11.06
N CYS A 200 -10.99 -19.45 9.82
CA CYS A 200 -12.18 -18.65 9.54
C CYS A 200 -13.46 -19.41 9.89
N LEU A 201 -13.59 -20.66 9.43
CA LEU A 201 -14.77 -21.51 9.70
C LEU A 201 -14.96 -21.79 11.20
N LEU A 202 -13.87 -21.97 11.95
CA LEU A 202 -13.93 -22.12 13.40
C LEU A 202 -14.46 -20.85 14.07
N THR A 203 -13.98 -19.69 13.65
CA THR A 203 -14.43 -18.39 14.19
C THR A 203 -15.91 -18.17 13.94
N ASP A 204 -16.39 -18.45 12.72
CA ASP A 204 -17.81 -18.35 12.37
C ASP A 204 -18.68 -19.29 13.19
N LYS A 205 -18.24 -20.55 13.37
CA LYS A 205 -18.95 -21.54 14.20
C LYS A 205 -19.02 -21.10 15.66
N VAL A 206 -17.94 -20.54 16.20
CA VAL A 206 -17.90 -20.03 17.59
C VAL A 206 -18.85 -18.84 17.73
N LEU A 207 -18.82 -17.88 16.81
CA LEU A 207 -19.73 -16.72 16.81
C LEU A 207 -21.20 -17.15 16.72
N GLN A 208 -21.51 -18.12 15.85
CA GLN A 208 -22.87 -18.64 15.71
C GLN A 208 -23.37 -19.33 16.99
N LYS A 209 -22.52 -20.16 17.62
CA LYS A 209 -22.84 -20.79 18.91
C LYS A 209 -23.00 -19.76 20.02
N ALA A 210 -22.11 -18.77 20.10
CA ALA A 210 -22.18 -17.70 21.10
C ALA A 210 -23.48 -16.90 20.98
N LYS A 211 -23.88 -16.51 19.76
CA LYS A 211 -25.17 -15.83 19.51
C LYS A 211 -26.37 -16.63 19.98
N ARG A 212 -26.37 -17.96 19.76
CA ARG A 212 -27.47 -18.84 20.21
C ARG A 212 -27.50 -19.00 21.74
N LEU A 213 -26.35 -19.01 22.40
CA LEU A 213 -26.25 -19.17 23.85
C LEU A 213 -26.50 -17.87 24.62
N ILE A 214 -26.17 -16.71 24.05
CA ILE A 214 -26.39 -15.40 24.68
C ILE A 214 -27.87 -15.17 24.99
N ILE A 215 -28.77 -15.51 24.07
CA ILE A 215 -30.21 -15.26 24.23
C ILE A 215 -30.78 -15.93 25.51
N PRO A 216 -30.65 -17.26 25.73
CA PRO A 216 -31.16 -17.90 26.93
C PRO A 216 -30.38 -17.51 28.18
N VAL A 217 -29.07 -17.29 28.11
CA VAL A 217 -28.26 -16.92 29.29
C VAL A 217 -28.64 -15.52 29.79
N PHE A 218 -28.65 -14.52 28.92
CA PHE A 218 -29.04 -13.15 29.31
C PHE A 218 -30.54 -13.04 29.58
N GLY A 219 -31.38 -13.80 28.86
CA GLY A 219 -32.82 -13.85 29.12
C GLY A 219 -33.15 -14.41 30.50
N THR A 220 -32.54 -15.54 30.89
CA THR A 220 -32.77 -16.14 32.21
C THR A 220 -32.14 -15.32 33.33
N ALA A 221 -30.91 -14.83 33.16
CA ALA A 221 -30.27 -13.94 34.14
C ALA A 221 -31.07 -12.64 34.34
N GLY A 222 -31.56 -12.03 33.26
CA GLY A 222 -32.40 -10.83 33.31
C GLY A 222 -33.73 -11.10 34.00
N PHE A 223 -34.39 -12.23 33.70
CA PHE A 223 -35.63 -12.62 34.37
C PHE A 223 -35.44 -12.85 35.88
N LEU A 224 -34.38 -13.57 36.29
CA LEU A 224 -34.06 -13.79 37.69
C LEU A 224 -33.73 -12.48 38.43
N LEU A 225 -33.04 -11.55 37.77
CA LEU A 225 -32.74 -10.22 38.32
C LEU A 225 -34.02 -9.41 38.54
N ILE A 226 -34.95 -9.42 37.57
CA ILE A 226 -36.25 -8.75 37.71
C ILE A 226 -37.03 -9.34 38.89
N LEU A 227 -37.10 -10.67 38.99
CA LEU A 227 -37.76 -11.34 40.12
C LEU A 227 -37.13 -10.93 41.46
N TYR A 228 -35.82 -10.97 41.57
CA TYR A 228 -35.10 -10.57 42.79
C TYR A 228 -35.43 -9.13 43.20
N LEU A 229 -35.44 -8.20 42.25
CA LEU A 229 -35.80 -6.79 42.48
C LEU A 229 -37.28 -6.58 42.84
N MET A 230 -38.18 -7.52 42.52
CA MET A 230 -39.59 -7.43 42.91
C MET A 230 -39.85 -7.88 44.36
N PHE A 231 -38.94 -8.67 44.94
CA PHE A 231 -39.06 -9.22 46.30
C PHE A 231 -38.13 -8.53 47.32
N ILE A 232 -37.46 -7.44 46.90
CA ILE A 232 -36.72 -6.50 47.75
C ILE A 232 -37.49 -5.19 47.78
#